data_AF-A0A6A7GD33-F1
#
_entry.id   AF-A0A6A7GD33-F1
#
_cell.length_a   1.000
_cell.length_b   1.000
_cell.length_c   1.000
_cell.angle_alpha   90.00
_cell.angle_beta   90.00
_cell.angle_gamma   90.00
#
_symmetry.space_group_name_H-M   'P 1'
#
loop_
_entity.id
_entity.type
_entity.pdbx_description
1 polymer ?
#
loop_
_entity_poly.entity_id
_entity_poly.type
_entity_poly.pdbx_seq_one_letter_code
_entity_poly.pdbx_strand_id
1 'polypeptide(L)'
;MKTDIQIAQETKIVHIKEIAAKINLSEEDYDQYGRYKAKLNLDILKKNSGKKDGKLILVTAITPTPAGEGKSTVTVGLTQAMNRLGKKSIAALREPSLGPVFGMKGGATGGGYSQVIPMEDINLHFTGDLHAIGVAHNLIAACIDNHIKHGNKLDIDITKIAFKRVMDMNDRSLRNIVIGMGGIANGIPRENSFQITVASEIMAILCLSESIMDLKNRISQIVFAYDRAGKPIQVKDLKIEGAIAALLKEAIKPNLVQTLENTPVIIHGGPFANIAHGCNSMLATKMALKLSDYTITEAGFAADLGAEKFFDIKCRKGGITPNAVVIVATVKALKLHGGMDSKKLKEENLEALTKGIENLDKHIENMKSFGLPVVV
;
A
#
# COMPACT_ATOMS: atom_id res chain seq x y z
N MET A 1 -22.92 -20.26 4.93
CA MET A 1 -22.44 -19.18 4.05
C MET A 1 -21.17 -19.68 3.38
N LYS A 2 -20.99 -19.45 2.07
CA LYS A 2 -19.75 -19.85 1.38
C LYS A 2 -18.56 -19.07 1.96
N THR A 3 -17.38 -19.67 1.97
CA THR A 3 -16.15 -18.98 2.36
C THR A 3 -15.70 -18.02 1.27
N ASP A 4 -14.88 -17.02 1.61
CA ASP A 4 -14.40 -16.04 0.63
C ASP A 4 -13.68 -16.69 -0.55
N ILE A 5 -12.84 -17.70 -0.27
CA ILE A 5 -12.12 -18.46 -1.30
C ILE A 5 -13.07 -19.26 -2.20
N GLN A 6 -14.14 -19.85 -1.66
CA GLN A 6 -15.15 -20.55 -2.46
C GLN A 6 -15.87 -19.59 -3.41
N ILE A 7 -16.24 -18.40 -2.92
CA ILE A 7 -16.86 -17.36 -3.76
C ILE A 7 -15.90 -16.94 -4.88
N ALA A 8 -14.62 -16.71 -4.57
CA ALA A 8 -13.61 -16.34 -5.55
C ALA A 8 -13.40 -17.42 -6.63
N GLN A 9 -13.35 -18.70 -6.24
CA GLN A 9 -13.14 -19.83 -7.15
C GLN A 9 -14.33 -20.11 -8.08
N GLU A 10 -15.56 -19.90 -7.59
CA GLU A 10 -16.77 -20.08 -8.39
C GLU A 10 -17.05 -18.91 -9.35
N THR A 11 -16.33 -17.80 -9.20
CA THR A 11 -16.58 -16.59 -9.99
C THR A 11 -16.03 -16.74 -11.40
N LYS A 12 -16.87 -16.42 -12.39
CA LYS A 12 -16.46 -16.32 -13.79
C LYS A 12 -15.65 -15.05 -14.02
N ILE A 13 -14.33 -15.16 -13.85
CA ILE A 13 -13.38 -14.09 -14.13
C ILE A 13 -13.31 -13.81 -15.64
N VAL A 14 -13.30 -12.53 -16.03
CA VAL A 14 -13.15 -12.15 -17.45
C VAL A 14 -11.70 -11.82 -17.78
N HIS A 15 -11.34 -11.90 -19.07
CA HIS A 15 -9.99 -11.61 -19.51
C HIS A 15 -9.61 -10.15 -19.19
N ILE A 16 -8.36 -9.90 -18.81
CA ILE A 16 -7.91 -8.56 -18.40
C ILE A 16 -8.09 -7.52 -19.51
N LYS A 17 -8.01 -7.96 -20.78
CA LYS A 17 -8.31 -7.17 -21.98
C LYS A 17 -9.71 -6.54 -21.93
N GLU A 18 -10.71 -7.30 -21.48
CA GLU A 18 -12.08 -6.79 -21.36
C GLU A 18 -12.19 -5.75 -20.26
N ILE A 19 -11.46 -5.93 -19.16
CA ILE A 19 -11.41 -4.95 -18.06
C ILE A 19 -10.71 -3.66 -18.50
N ALA A 20 -9.59 -3.78 -19.22
CA ALA A 20 -8.87 -2.64 -19.80
C ALA A 20 -9.75 -1.85 -20.79
N ALA A 21 -10.52 -2.56 -21.64
CA ALA A 21 -11.44 -1.93 -22.57
C ALA A 21 -12.54 -1.11 -21.87
N LYS A 22 -13.05 -1.56 -20.70
CA LYS A 22 -14.06 -0.81 -19.91
C LYS A 22 -13.58 0.57 -19.48
N ILE A 23 -12.26 0.75 -19.35
CA ILE A 23 -11.61 2.01 -18.95
C ILE A 23 -10.88 2.67 -20.12
N ASN A 24 -11.25 2.30 -21.36
CA ASN A 24 -10.74 2.83 -22.62
C ASN A 24 -9.22 2.69 -22.81
N LEU A 25 -8.65 1.58 -22.35
CA LEU A 25 -7.24 1.25 -22.61
C LEU A 25 -7.12 0.27 -23.78
N SER A 26 -6.13 0.48 -24.63
CA SER A 26 -5.75 -0.46 -25.70
C SER A 26 -4.65 -1.42 -25.24
N GLU A 27 -4.34 -2.44 -26.04
CA GLU A 27 -3.27 -3.39 -25.71
C GLU A 27 -1.87 -2.76 -25.65
N GLU A 28 -1.69 -1.56 -26.19
CA GLU A 28 -0.42 -0.81 -26.10
C GLU A 28 -0.25 -0.10 -24.75
N ASP A 29 -1.34 0.06 -23.99
CA ASP A 29 -1.34 0.78 -22.72
C ASP A 29 -0.94 -0.11 -21.54
N TYR A 30 -0.80 -1.42 -21.72
CA TYR A 30 -0.50 -2.33 -20.61
C TYR A 30 0.25 -3.61 -21.03
N ASP A 31 1.03 -4.14 -20.10
CA ASP A 31 1.72 -5.42 -20.23
C ASP A 31 0.94 -6.52 -19.50
N GLN A 32 0.52 -7.58 -20.19
CA GLN A 32 -0.26 -8.67 -19.57
C GLN A 32 0.60 -9.55 -18.66
N TYR A 33 0.07 -9.88 -17.48
CA TYR A 33 0.64 -10.83 -16.52
C TYR A 33 -0.30 -12.03 -16.37
N GLY A 34 -0.20 -12.95 -17.34
CA GLY A 34 -1.21 -13.98 -17.54
C GLY A 34 -2.53 -13.39 -18.04
N ARG A 35 -3.63 -14.13 -17.86
CA ARG A 35 -4.93 -13.79 -18.46
C ARG A 35 -5.74 -12.72 -17.71
N TYR A 36 -5.47 -12.54 -16.42
CA TYR A 36 -6.37 -11.82 -15.50
C TYR A 36 -5.71 -10.66 -14.75
N LYS A 37 -4.47 -10.31 -15.09
CA LYS A 37 -3.69 -9.22 -14.49
C LYS A 37 -2.91 -8.50 -15.57
N ALA A 38 -2.64 -7.21 -15.38
CA ALA A 38 -1.78 -6.45 -16.26
C ALA A 38 -1.05 -5.33 -15.50
N LYS A 39 0.13 -4.92 -15.99
CA LYS A 39 0.81 -3.71 -15.55
C LYS A 39 0.48 -2.56 -16.49
N LEU A 40 0.07 -1.42 -15.94
CA LEU A 40 -0.35 -0.25 -16.70
C LEU A 40 0.85 0.67 -17.01
N ASN A 41 1.02 1.02 -18.28
CA ASN A 41 2.10 1.89 -18.72
C ASN A 41 1.90 3.33 -18.20
N LEU A 42 2.97 3.94 -17.70
CA LEU A 42 2.90 5.30 -17.13
C LEU A 42 2.57 6.37 -18.18
N ASP A 43 2.77 6.09 -19.47
CA ASP A 43 2.40 7.00 -20.55
C ASP A 43 0.89 7.24 -20.66
N ILE A 44 0.05 6.39 -20.07
CA ILE A 44 -1.39 6.64 -19.90
C ILE A 44 -1.63 8.00 -19.24
N LEU A 45 -0.84 8.35 -18.21
CA LEU A 45 -0.97 9.62 -17.50
C LEU A 45 -0.63 10.81 -18.39
N LYS A 46 0.37 10.65 -19.28
CA LYS A 46 0.73 11.70 -20.25
C LYS A 46 -0.36 11.86 -21.31
N LYS A 47 -0.84 10.75 -21.89
CA LYS A 47 -1.95 10.72 -22.87
C LYS A 47 -3.21 11.40 -22.33
N ASN A 48 -3.47 11.28 -21.03
CA ASN A 48 -4.65 11.84 -20.35
C ASN A 48 -4.37 13.13 -19.55
N SER A 49 -3.21 13.78 -19.73
CA SER A 49 -2.82 14.96 -18.94
C SER A 49 -3.82 16.12 -19.04
N GLY A 50 -4.37 16.37 -20.24
CA GLY A 50 -5.40 17.38 -20.48
C GLY A 50 -6.82 17.01 -20.06
N LYS A 51 -7.06 15.75 -19.65
CA LYS A 51 -8.39 15.31 -19.20
C LYS A 51 -8.61 15.74 -17.75
N LYS A 52 -9.82 16.22 -17.43
CA LYS A 52 -10.20 16.54 -16.05
C LYS A 52 -10.20 15.28 -15.19
N ASP A 53 -9.70 15.39 -13.98
CA ASP A 53 -9.75 14.29 -13.01
C ASP A 53 -11.21 13.98 -12.63
N GLY A 54 -11.51 12.68 -12.47
CA GLY A 54 -12.72 12.20 -11.85
C GLY A 54 -12.85 12.62 -10.38
N LYS A 55 -13.91 12.15 -9.74
CA LYS A 55 -14.16 12.40 -8.32
C LYS A 55 -13.39 11.43 -7.45
N LEU A 56 -12.60 11.92 -6.51
CA LEU A 56 -11.84 11.09 -5.57
C LEU A 56 -12.65 10.87 -4.28
N ILE A 57 -12.87 9.62 -3.90
CA ILE A 57 -13.57 9.23 -2.67
C ILE A 57 -12.60 8.48 -1.78
N LEU A 58 -12.39 8.98 -0.56
CA LEU A 58 -11.58 8.30 0.45
C LEU A 58 -12.47 7.44 1.35
N VAL A 59 -12.16 6.17 1.46
CA VAL A 59 -12.74 5.25 2.44
C VAL A 59 -11.76 5.11 3.61
N THR A 60 -12.22 5.46 4.80
CA THR A 60 -11.54 5.26 6.08
C THR A 60 -12.44 4.47 7.02
N ALA A 61 -12.03 4.28 8.26
CA ALA A 61 -12.82 3.60 9.28
C ALA A 61 -12.66 4.25 10.64
N ILE A 62 -13.50 3.81 11.58
CA ILE A 62 -13.31 4.03 13.02
C ILE A 62 -12.05 3.31 13.53
N THR A 63 -11.65 3.62 14.76
CA THR A 63 -10.46 3.02 15.39
C THR A 63 -10.56 1.49 15.36
N PRO A 64 -9.56 0.75 14.81
CA PRO A 64 -9.74 -0.66 14.51
C PRO A 64 -9.91 -1.49 15.78
N THR A 65 -10.77 -2.50 15.71
CA THR A 65 -11.06 -3.41 16.80
C THR A 65 -10.83 -4.86 16.39
N PRO A 66 -10.66 -5.80 17.34
CA PRO A 66 -10.60 -7.23 17.04
C PRO A 66 -11.83 -7.79 16.29
N ALA A 67 -12.98 -7.10 16.33
CA ALA A 67 -14.19 -7.51 15.62
C ALA A 67 -14.10 -7.30 14.10
N GLY A 68 -13.24 -6.39 13.65
CA GLY A 68 -13.08 -5.99 12.26
C GLY A 68 -14.19 -5.07 11.75
N GLU A 69 -13.81 -4.09 10.95
CA GLU A 69 -14.73 -3.08 10.41
C GLU A 69 -15.11 -3.34 8.95
N GLY A 70 -14.29 -4.09 8.20
CA GLY A 70 -14.58 -4.42 6.80
C GLY A 70 -14.32 -3.28 5.81
N LYS A 71 -13.39 -2.36 6.12
CA LYS A 71 -13.07 -1.19 5.28
C LYS A 71 -12.85 -1.53 3.81
N SER A 72 -11.98 -2.48 3.50
CA SER A 72 -11.70 -2.86 2.10
C SER A 72 -12.88 -3.53 1.42
N THR A 73 -13.73 -4.23 2.17
CA THR A 73 -15.01 -4.76 1.67
C THR A 73 -15.93 -3.63 1.22
N VAL A 74 -16.02 -2.54 2.00
CA VAL A 74 -16.78 -1.34 1.63
C VAL A 74 -16.15 -0.63 0.43
N THR A 75 -14.82 -0.50 0.37
CA THR A 75 -14.12 0.09 -0.78
C THR A 75 -14.48 -0.64 -2.09
N VAL A 76 -14.42 -1.97 -2.07
CA VAL A 76 -14.76 -2.80 -3.23
C VAL A 76 -16.25 -2.74 -3.54
N GLY A 77 -17.10 -2.90 -2.52
CA GLY A 77 -18.56 -2.89 -2.68
C GLY A 77 -19.11 -1.57 -3.20
N LEU A 78 -18.57 -0.43 -2.71
CA LEU A 78 -18.92 0.90 -3.22
C LEU A 78 -18.54 1.05 -4.69
N THR A 79 -17.37 0.54 -5.08
CA THR A 79 -16.92 0.59 -6.49
C THR A 79 -17.82 -0.26 -7.39
N GLN A 80 -18.22 -1.46 -6.94
CA GLN A 80 -19.19 -2.29 -7.65
C GLN A 80 -20.55 -1.58 -7.78
N ALA A 81 -21.07 -1.03 -6.67
CA ALA A 81 -22.34 -0.32 -6.64
C ALA A 81 -22.35 0.89 -7.59
N MET A 82 -21.29 1.69 -7.61
CA MET A 82 -21.17 2.84 -8.51
C MET A 82 -21.21 2.41 -9.99
N ASN A 83 -20.54 1.31 -10.35
CA ASN A 83 -20.62 0.79 -11.72
C ASN A 83 -22.01 0.22 -12.05
N ARG A 84 -22.71 -0.43 -11.11
CA ARG A 84 -24.11 -0.85 -11.29
C ARG A 84 -25.05 0.33 -11.53
N LEU A 85 -24.76 1.49 -10.95
CA LEU A 85 -25.48 2.75 -11.18
C LEU A 85 -25.07 3.45 -12.49
N GLY A 86 -24.26 2.79 -13.33
CA GLY A 86 -23.78 3.35 -14.60
C GLY A 86 -22.72 4.44 -14.45
N LYS A 87 -22.12 4.60 -13.27
CA LYS A 87 -21.00 5.53 -13.04
C LYS A 87 -19.68 4.81 -13.25
N LYS A 88 -18.85 5.26 -14.19
CA LYS A 88 -17.55 4.64 -14.44
C LYS A 88 -16.66 4.82 -13.22
N SER A 89 -16.40 3.75 -12.49
CA SER A 89 -15.61 3.83 -11.26
C SER A 89 -14.52 2.78 -11.16
N ILE A 90 -13.41 3.17 -10.54
CA ILE A 90 -12.20 2.34 -10.36
C ILE A 90 -11.81 2.41 -8.89
N ALA A 91 -11.51 1.27 -8.29
CA ALA A 91 -10.90 1.22 -6.96
C ALA A 91 -9.38 1.29 -7.07
N ALA A 92 -8.73 2.06 -6.20
CA ALA A 92 -7.28 2.00 -6.00
C ALA A 92 -6.99 1.44 -4.61
N LEU A 93 -6.28 0.30 -4.55
CA LEU A 93 -6.03 -0.49 -3.34
C LEU A 93 -4.54 -0.80 -3.16
N ARG A 94 -4.19 -1.25 -1.95
CA ARG A 94 -2.84 -1.64 -1.59
C ARG A 94 -2.60 -3.12 -1.87
N GLU A 95 -1.37 -3.45 -2.25
CA GLU A 95 -0.92 -4.84 -2.29
C GLU A 95 -0.67 -5.34 -0.85
N PRO A 96 -1.20 -6.51 -0.48
CA PRO A 96 -0.91 -7.12 0.82
C PRO A 96 0.52 -7.69 0.84
N SER A 97 1.16 -7.67 2.01
CA SER A 97 2.42 -8.37 2.24
C SER A 97 2.21 -9.89 2.22
N LEU A 98 3.19 -10.62 1.68
CA LEU A 98 3.21 -12.08 1.58
C LEU A 98 3.30 -12.77 2.95
N GLY A 99 4.18 -12.28 3.82
CA GLY A 99 4.47 -12.92 5.11
C GLY A 99 3.22 -13.16 5.98
N PRO A 100 2.34 -12.18 6.19
CA PRO A 100 1.08 -12.33 6.94
C PRO A 100 0.13 -13.40 6.41
N VAL A 101 0.15 -13.72 5.11
CA VAL A 101 -0.72 -14.72 4.48
C VAL A 101 -0.45 -16.13 5.04
N PHE A 102 0.81 -16.42 5.38
CA PHE A 102 1.21 -17.67 6.04
C PHE A 102 1.10 -17.62 7.56
N GLY A 103 0.56 -16.52 8.11
CA GLY A 103 0.31 -16.32 9.54
C GLY A 103 -1.17 -16.37 9.88
N MET A 104 -1.65 -15.37 10.64
CA MET A 104 -3.04 -15.28 11.09
C MET A 104 -3.92 -14.32 10.27
N LYS A 105 -3.35 -13.48 9.40
CA LYS A 105 -4.10 -12.44 8.68
C LYS A 105 -4.47 -12.92 7.28
N GLY A 106 -5.77 -13.00 7.00
CA GLY A 106 -6.29 -13.13 5.64
C GLY A 106 -6.02 -11.88 4.78
N GLY A 107 -6.14 -12.05 3.46
CA GLY A 107 -5.79 -11.04 2.45
C GLY A 107 -6.58 -9.73 2.53
N ALA A 108 -5.96 -8.64 2.07
CA ALA A 108 -6.56 -7.31 2.03
C ALA A 108 -7.32 -7.03 0.71
N THR A 109 -8.09 -8.00 0.22
CA THR A 109 -8.78 -7.93 -1.08
C THR A 109 -10.30 -7.78 -0.96
N GLY A 110 -10.81 -7.39 0.22
CA GLY A 110 -12.23 -7.34 0.51
C GLY A 110 -12.75 -8.64 1.14
N GLY A 111 -14.04 -8.91 1.03
CA GLY A 111 -14.67 -10.11 1.63
C GLY A 111 -16.10 -10.34 1.13
N GLY A 112 -16.61 -11.55 1.29
CA GLY A 112 -17.95 -11.94 0.82
C GLY A 112 -18.10 -11.78 -0.70
N TYR A 113 -19.10 -11.05 -1.16
CA TYR A 113 -19.32 -10.78 -2.60
C TYR A 113 -18.65 -9.48 -3.09
N SER A 114 -17.90 -8.81 -2.22
CA SER A 114 -17.13 -7.61 -2.55
C SER A 114 -15.64 -7.90 -2.36
N GLN A 115 -15.12 -8.68 -3.30
CA GLN A 115 -13.71 -9.07 -3.35
C GLN A 115 -13.04 -8.64 -4.66
N VAL A 116 -11.72 -8.47 -4.62
CA VAL A 116 -10.83 -8.34 -5.77
C VAL A 116 -10.20 -9.69 -6.09
N ILE A 117 -10.15 -10.02 -7.38
CA ILE A 117 -9.68 -11.29 -7.93
C ILE A 117 -8.67 -11.05 -9.07
N PRO A 118 -7.72 -11.99 -9.31
CA PRO A 118 -7.54 -13.28 -8.62
C PRO A 118 -6.89 -13.15 -7.23
N MET A 119 -7.60 -13.59 -6.19
CA MET A 119 -7.18 -13.42 -4.78
C MET A 119 -5.87 -14.17 -4.45
N GLU A 120 -5.69 -15.37 -4.99
CA GLU A 120 -4.50 -16.18 -4.77
C GLU A 120 -3.23 -15.47 -5.26
N ASP A 121 -3.27 -14.89 -6.46
CA ASP A 121 -2.15 -14.16 -7.01
C ASP A 121 -1.84 -12.92 -6.17
N ILE A 122 -2.87 -12.14 -5.82
CA ILE A 122 -2.73 -10.89 -5.06
C ILE A 122 -2.11 -11.13 -3.68
N ASN A 123 -2.45 -12.25 -3.04
CA ASN A 123 -1.92 -12.61 -1.73
C ASN A 123 -0.54 -13.29 -1.78
N LEU A 124 -0.08 -13.72 -2.97
CA LEU A 124 1.20 -14.40 -3.14
C LEU A 124 2.23 -13.48 -3.79
N HIS A 125 2.68 -13.80 -4.99
CA HIS A 125 3.73 -13.06 -5.69
C HIS A 125 3.20 -11.91 -6.54
N PHE A 126 1.88 -11.90 -6.78
CA PHE A 126 1.16 -10.98 -7.63
C PHE A 126 1.88 -10.72 -8.97
N THR A 127 2.48 -9.55 -9.13
CA THR A 127 3.27 -9.16 -10.31
C THR A 127 4.75 -8.94 -9.99
N GLY A 128 5.18 -9.25 -8.76
CA GLY A 128 6.56 -9.20 -8.30
C GLY A 128 7.01 -7.87 -7.69
N ASP A 129 6.10 -6.95 -7.41
CA ASP A 129 6.44 -5.60 -6.92
C ASP A 129 7.16 -5.63 -5.57
N LEU A 130 6.66 -6.43 -4.61
CA LEU A 130 7.32 -6.61 -3.32
C LEU A 130 8.69 -7.29 -3.44
N HIS A 131 8.86 -8.21 -4.39
CA HIS A 131 10.17 -8.82 -4.66
C HIS A 131 11.16 -7.78 -5.18
N ALA A 132 10.75 -6.96 -6.13
CA ALA A 132 11.58 -5.88 -6.68
C ALA A 132 11.99 -4.88 -5.60
N ILE A 133 11.07 -4.50 -4.70
CA ILE A 133 11.36 -3.62 -3.55
C ILE A 133 12.35 -4.29 -2.59
N GLY A 134 12.17 -5.58 -2.30
CA GLY A 134 13.06 -6.34 -1.43
C GLY A 134 14.48 -6.42 -1.99
N VAL A 135 14.62 -6.72 -3.29
CA VAL A 135 15.92 -6.78 -3.98
C VAL A 135 16.57 -5.39 -4.04
N ALA A 136 15.81 -4.35 -4.39
CA ALA A 136 16.28 -2.97 -4.40
C ALA A 136 16.80 -2.52 -3.02
N HIS A 137 16.05 -2.80 -1.96
CA HIS A 137 16.47 -2.47 -0.59
C HIS A 137 17.74 -3.23 -0.20
N ASN A 138 17.78 -4.53 -0.44
CA ASN A 138 18.92 -5.35 -0.05
C ASN A 138 20.16 -5.08 -0.90
N LEU A 139 20.03 -4.58 -2.13
CA LEU A 139 21.16 -4.07 -2.92
C LEU A 139 21.81 -2.86 -2.24
N ILE A 140 21.02 -1.91 -1.73
CA ILE A 140 21.57 -0.79 -0.95
C ILE A 140 22.34 -1.32 0.27
N ALA A 141 21.74 -2.24 1.03
CA ALA A 141 22.40 -2.85 2.20
C ALA A 141 23.71 -3.57 1.83
N ALA A 142 23.73 -4.31 0.71
CA ALA A 142 24.93 -4.97 0.22
C ALA A 142 26.02 -3.97 -0.21
N CYS A 143 25.65 -2.89 -0.89
CA CYS A 143 26.58 -1.84 -1.30
C CYS A 143 27.18 -1.08 -0.11
N ILE A 144 26.41 -0.85 0.96
CA ILE A 144 26.91 -0.25 2.21
C ILE A 144 28.04 -1.12 2.79
N ASP A 145 27.78 -2.41 2.99
CA ASP A 145 28.75 -3.34 3.59
C ASP A 145 29.97 -3.54 2.67
N ASN A 146 29.76 -3.58 1.35
CA ASN A 146 30.83 -3.63 0.35
C ASN A 146 31.72 -2.38 0.39
N HIS A 147 31.13 -1.19 0.47
CA HIS A 147 31.87 0.07 0.56
C HIS A 147 32.74 0.13 1.81
N ILE A 148 32.20 -0.31 2.94
CA ILE A 148 32.94 -0.43 4.21
C ILE A 148 34.12 -1.39 4.04
N LYS A 149 33.89 -2.56 3.44
CA LYS A 149 34.92 -3.58 3.23
C LYS A 149 36.05 -3.10 2.31
N HIS A 150 35.73 -2.31 1.29
CA HIS A 150 36.68 -1.81 0.29
C HIS A 150 37.22 -0.40 0.60
N GLY A 151 37.55 -0.16 1.87
CA GLY A 151 38.31 1.01 2.30
C GLY A 151 37.48 2.15 2.89
N ASN A 152 36.15 1.98 3.02
CA ASN A 152 35.25 2.90 3.72
C ASN A 152 35.53 4.39 3.46
N LYS A 153 35.65 4.79 2.19
CA LYS A 153 36.04 6.16 1.81
C LYS A 153 35.06 7.25 2.27
N LEU A 154 33.85 6.85 2.70
CA LEU A 154 32.83 7.74 3.24
C LEU A 154 32.91 7.87 4.77
N ASP A 155 33.90 7.22 5.39
CA ASP A 155 34.12 7.17 6.84
C ASP A 155 32.86 6.78 7.63
N ILE A 156 32.09 5.82 7.08
CA ILE A 156 30.86 5.32 7.71
C ILE A 156 31.19 4.78 9.09
N ASP A 157 30.50 5.27 10.11
CA ASP A 157 30.52 4.68 11.44
C ASP A 157 29.59 3.44 11.45
N ILE A 158 30.18 2.24 11.59
CA ILE A 158 29.46 0.97 11.54
C ILE A 158 28.40 0.83 12.65
N THR A 159 28.52 1.62 13.72
CA THR A 159 27.55 1.65 14.84
C THR A 159 26.37 2.60 14.57
N LYS A 160 26.49 3.48 13.55
CA LYS A 160 25.48 4.49 13.19
C LYS A 160 24.81 4.21 11.84
N ILE A 161 24.76 2.95 11.43
CA ILE A 161 24.02 2.52 10.23
C ILE A 161 22.54 2.33 10.61
N ALA A 162 21.71 3.27 10.17
CA ALA A 162 20.26 3.22 10.35
C ALA A 162 19.59 2.22 9.41
N PHE A 163 20.15 2.04 8.21
CA PHE A 163 19.59 1.18 7.17
C PHE A 163 19.71 -0.31 7.52
N LYS A 164 18.57 -0.99 7.52
CA LYS A 164 18.45 -2.42 7.86
C LYS A 164 18.36 -3.27 6.58
N ARG A 165 18.07 -4.55 6.71
CA ARG A 165 17.72 -5.42 5.58
C ARG A 165 16.22 -5.69 5.58
N VAL A 166 15.68 -6.23 4.49
CA VAL A 166 14.27 -6.62 4.43
C VAL A 166 14.04 -8.02 3.88
N MET A 167 12.97 -8.65 4.35
CA MET A 167 12.43 -9.89 3.83
C MET A 167 10.93 -9.90 4.03
N ASP A 168 10.15 -10.31 3.03
CA ASP A 168 8.69 -10.30 3.14
C ASP A 168 8.14 -11.56 3.82
N MET A 169 8.70 -11.88 4.99
CA MET A 169 8.34 -13.02 5.82
C MET A 169 8.23 -12.61 7.28
N ASN A 170 7.34 -13.27 8.01
CA ASN A 170 7.18 -13.06 9.45
C ASN A 170 8.25 -13.82 10.24
N ASP A 171 9.51 -13.40 10.11
CA ASP A 171 10.64 -14.03 10.80
C ASP A 171 11.11 -13.17 11.98
N ARG A 172 10.80 -13.61 13.21
CA ARG A 172 11.19 -12.91 14.44
C ARG A 172 12.67 -13.08 14.78
N SER A 173 13.31 -14.15 14.29
CA SER A 173 14.71 -14.48 14.63
C SER A 173 15.69 -13.52 13.97
N LEU A 174 15.29 -12.85 12.89
CA LEU A 174 16.11 -11.88 12.18
C LEU A 174 16.00 -10.45 12.72
N ARG A 175 15.26 -10.21 13.81
CA ARG A 175 15.09 -8.86 14.38
C ARG A 175 16.39 -8.27 14.93
N ASN A 176 17.26 -9.09 15.50
CA ASN A 176 18.57 -8.68 16.01
C ASN A 176 19.60 -9.74 15.59
N ILE A 177 20.56 -9.35 14.74
CA ILE A 177 21.58 -10.26 14.22
C ILE A 177 22.95 -9.58 14.22
N VAL A 178 24.00 -10.39 14.13
CA VAL A 178 25.35 -9.93 13.79
C VAL A 178 25.69 -10.48 12.41
N ILE A 179 26.12 -9.61 11.50
CA ILE A 179 26.54 -9.97 10.13
C ILE A 179 28.06 -9.82 9.97
N GLY A 180 28.60 -10.23 8.82
CA GLY A 180 30.02 -9.99 8.50
C GLY A 180 31.01 -10.83 9.31
N MET A 181 30.52 -11.94 9.87
CA MET A 181 31.32 -12.93 10.61
C MET A 181 32.09 -13.85 9.66
N GLY A 182 33.05 -14.61 10.20
CA GLY A 182 33.81 -15.60 9.42
C GLY A 182 35.18 -15.13 8.91
N GLY A 183 35.74 -14.06 9.49
CA GLY A 183 37.10 -13.60 9.19
C GLY A 183 37.19 -12.60 8.04
N ILE A 184 38.43 -12.25 7.68
CA ILE A 184 38.74 -11.07 6.83
C ILE A 184 38.03 -11.11 5.47
N ALA A 185 37.84 -12.28 4.86
CA ALA A 185 37.18 -12.38 3.56
C ALA A 185 35.68 -12.04 3.57
N ASN A 186 35.02 -12.12 4.74
CA ASN A 186 33.56 -12.20 4.84
C ASN A 186 32.87 -10.90 5.32
N GLY A 187 33.63 -9.81 5.46
CA GLY A 187 33.10 -8.49 5.83
C GLY A 187 33.66 -7.95 7.14
N ILE A 188 32.98 -6.96 7.72
CA ILE A 188 33.28 -6.40 9.03
C ILE A 188 32.11 -6.74 9.97
N PRO A 189 32.36 -7.42 11.12
CA PRO A 189 31.31 -7.72 12.08
C PRO A 189 30.57 -6.48 12.57
N ARG A 190 29.23 -6.52 12.52
CA ARG A 190 28.37 -5.46 13.08
C ARG A 190 26.96 -5.96 13.36
N GLU A 191 26.26 -5.24 14.23
CA GLU A 191 24.82 -5.47 14.48
C GLU A 191 23.97 -5.04 13.28
N ASN A 192 22.90 -5.79 13.05
CA ASN A 192 21.90 -5.49 12.03
C ASN A 192 20.53 -6.11 12.39
N SER A 193 19.54 -5.88 11.54
CA SER A 193 18.15 -6.31 11.68
C SER A 193 17.54 -6.57 10.30
N PHE A 194 16.52 -7.42 10.24
CA PHE A 194 15.58 -7.49 9.12
C PHE A 194 14.22 -6.91 9.52
N GLN A 195 13.64 -6.16 8.58
CA GLN A 195 12.27 -5.69 8.64
C GLN A 195 11.44 -6.38 7.56
N ILE A 196 10.11 -6.37 7.72
CA ILE A 196 9.23 -6.85 6.66
C ILE A 196 9.29 -5.87 5.47
N THR A 197 9.24 -6.37 4.23
CA THR A 197 9.51 -5.54 3.03
C THR A 197 8.61 -4.31 2.92
N VAL A 198 7.33 -4.42 3.31
CA VAL A 198 6.38 -3.29 3.32
C VAL A 198 6.72 -2.17 4.31
N ALA A 199 7.65 -2.40 5.25
CA ALA A 199 8.20 -1.40 6.15
C ALA A 199 9.37 -0.59 5.54
N SER A 200 9.88 -1.01 4.37
CA SER A 200 10.97 -0.34 3.67
C SER A 200 10.63 1.11 3.31
N GLU A 201 11.58 2.02 3.49
CA GLU A 201 11.45 3.40 2.99
C GLU A 201 11.28 3.44 1.46
N ILE A 202 11.85 2.48 0.73
CA ILE A 202 11.64 2.33 -0.73
C ILE A 202 10.16 2.10 -1.04
N MET A 203 9.43 1.34 -0.22
CA MET A 203 7.98 1.16 -0.40
C MET A 203 7.24 2.49 -0.23
N ALA A 204 7.58 3.28 0.80
CA ALA A 204 7.00 4.59 1.02
C ALA A 204 7.31 5.56 -0.14
N ILE A 205 8.56 5.56 -0.63
CA ILE A 205 8.98 6.37 -1.77
C ILE A 205 8.25 5.95 -3.04
N LEU A 206 8.17 4.66 -3.35
CA LEU A 206 7.41 4.14 -4.51
C LEU A 206 5.96 4.62 -4.46
N CYS A 207 5.35 4.61 -3.28
CA CYS A 207 3.97 5.04 -3.12
C CYS A 207 3.77 6.56 -3.22
N LEU A 208 4.82 7.37 -3.08
CA LEU A 208 4.76 8.83 -3.20
C LEU A 208 5.40 9.37 -4.49
N SER A 209 5.96 8.51 -5.32
CA SER A 209 6.64 8.90 -6.55
C SER A 209 5.66 9.12 -7.70
N GLU A 210 5.97 10.07 -8.58
CA GLU A 210 5.15 10.37 -9.77
C GLU A 210 5.77 9.91 -11.09
N SER A 211 7.01 9.43 -11.05
CA SER A 211 7.71 8.86 -12.20
C SER A 211 8.92 8.06 -11.73
N ILE A 212 9.54 7.32 -12.65
CA ILE A 212 10.80 6.59 -12.37
C ILE A 212 11.95 7.55 -12.01
N MET A 213 11.95 8.76 -12.57
CA MET A 213 12.96 9.78 -12.27
C MET A 213 12.74 10.39 -10.88
N ASP A 214 11.48 10.64 -10.50
CA ASP A 214 11.14 11.09 -9.15
C ASP A 214 11.50 10.00 -8.11
N LEU A 215 11.16 8.74 -8.39
CA LEU A 215 11.54 7.58 -7.57
C LEU A 215 13.06 7.51 -7.37
N LYS A 216 13.83 7.60 -8.46
CA LYS A 216 15.30 7.62 -8.41
C LYS A 216 15.84 8.76 -7.55
N ASN A 217 15.31 9.97 -7.73
CA ASN A 217 15.75 11.17 -7.01
C ASN A 217 15.44 11.10 -5.51
N ARG A 218 14.31 10.52 -5.13
CA ARG A 218 13.95 10.33 -3.72
C ARG A 218 14.80 9.25 -3.06
N ILE A 219 15.02 8.14 -3.75
CA ILE A 219 15.90 7.06 -3.27
C ILE A 219 17.32 7.58 -3.03
N SER A 220 17.83 8.45 -3.92
CA SER A 220 19.18 9.00 -3.78
C SER A 220 19.36 9.87 -2.51
N GLN A 221 18.26 10.36 -1.93
CA GLN A 221 18.24 11.19 -0.72
C GLN A 221 18.08 10.40 0.59
N ILE A 222 17.81 9.09 0.53
CA ILE A 222 17.71 8.24 1.72
C ILE A 222 19.01 8.34 2.51
N VAL A 223 18.90 8.74 3.78
CA VAL A 223 20.03 8.74 4.74
C VAL A 223 20.15 7.33 5.31
N PHE A 224 21.25 6.64 5.02
CA PHE A 224 21.43 5.25 5.44
C PHE A 224 22.36 5.10 6.66
N ALA A 225 23.26 6.05 6.87
CA ALA A 225 24.22 6.05 7.98
C ALA A 225 24.72 7.48 8.30
N TYR A 226 25.55 7.57 9.33
CA TYR A 226 26.33 8.75 9.65
C TYR A 226 27.82 8.43 9.61
N ASP A 227 28.65 9.39 9.24
CA ASP A 227 30.10 9.27 9.39
C ASP A 227 30.52 9.43 10.87
N ARG A 228 31.83 9.26 11.15
CA ARG A 228 32.37 9.42 12.51
C ARG A 228 32.27 10.85 13.04
N ALA A 229 32.18 11.85 12.16
CA ALA A 229 31.93 13.24 12.51
C ALA A 229 30.43 13.56 12.73
N GLY A 230 29.53 12.60 12.49
CA GLY A 230 28.08 12.76 12.65
C GLY A 230 27.37 13.38 11.45
N LYS A 231 28.02 13.49 10.28
CA LYS A 231 27.38 13.95 9.05
C LYS A 231 26.55 12.83 8.43
N PRO A 232 25.31 13.12 7.95
CA PRO A 232 24.49 12.12 7.27
C PRO A 232 25.11 11.70 5.93
N ILE A 233 25.04 10.40 5.64
CA ILE A 233 25.47 9.78 4.40
C ILE A 233 24.24 9.25 3.67
N GLN A 234 24.11 9.62 2.40
CA GLN A 234 22.95 9.34 1.57
C GLN A 234 23.23 8.29 0.49
N VAL A 235 22.21 7.63 -0.05
CA VAL A 235 22.37 6.61 -1.10
C VAL A 235 23.11 7.13 -2.34
N LYS A 236 22.92 8.41 -2.70
CA LYS A 236 23.68 9.05 -3.80
C LYS A 236 25.19 9.00 -3.61
N ASP A 237 25.67 8.96 -2.37
CA ASP A 237 27.10 8.93 -2.05
C ASP A 237 27.72 7.56 -2.41
N LEU A 238 26.88 6.51 -2.52
CA LEU A 238 27.26 5.20 -3.04
C LEU A 238 27.21 5.11 -4.57
N LYS A 239 26.59 6.09 -5.25
CA LYS A 239 26.43 6.16 -6.72
C LYS A 239 25.70 4.96 -7.34
N ILE A 240 24.67 4.46 -6.66
CA ILE A 240 23.91 3.27 -7.07
C ILE A 240 22.45 3.55 -7.46
N GLU A 241 22.01 4.81 -7.42
CA GLU A 241 20.61 5.20 -7.62
C GLU A 241 20.05 4.74 -8.99
N GLY A 242 20.89 4.70 -10.02
CA GLY A 242 20.51 4.16 -11.33
C GLY A 242 20.21 2.66 -11.30
N ALA A 243 21.01 1.88 -10.57
CA ALA A 243 20.79 0.45 -10.40
C ALA A 243 19.51 0.17 -9.59
N ILE A 244 19.26 0.94 -8.53
CA ILE A 244 18.03 0.81 -7.74
C ILE A 244 16.80 1.13 -8.59
N ALA A 245 16.84 2.21 -9.38
CA ALA A 245 15.75 2.56 -10.29
C ALA A 245 15.52 1.48 -11.36
N ALA A 246 16.58 0.88 -11.89
CA ALA A 246 16.47 -0.20 -12.87
C ALA A 246 15.73 -1.43 -12.31
N LEU A 247 16.01 -1.82 -11.06
CA LEU A 247 15.30 -2.91 -10.37
C LEU A 247 13.81 -2.61 -10.16
N LEU A 248 13.44 -1.34 -10.02
CA LEU A 248 12.07 -0.90 -9.76
C LEU A 248 11.33 -0.47 -11.04
N LYS A 249 11.94 -0.60 -12.22
CA LYS A 249 11.41 -0.11 -13.49
C LYS A 249 10.02 -0.69 -13.82
N GLU A 250 9.80 -1.98 -13.57
CA GLU A 250 8.49 -2.61 -13.78
C GLU A 250 7.59 -2.48 -12.55
N ALA A 251 8.18 -2.49 -11.36
CA ALA A 251 7.46 -2.38 -10.10
C ALA A 251 6.82 -1.01 -9.85
N ILE A 252 7.21 0.03 -10.58
CA ILE A 252 6.57 1.35 -10.50
C ILE A 252 5.26 1.42 -11.30
N LYS A 253 5.00 0.46 -12.20
CA LYS A 253 3.79 0.42 -13.03
C LYS A 253 2.61 -0.16 -12.21
N PRO A 254 1.48 0.55 -12.07
CA PRO A 254 0.31 0.05 -11.35
C PRO A 254 -0.28 -1.23 -11.96
N ASN A 255 -0.87 -2.09 -11.13
CA ASN A 255 -1.40 -3.37 -11.59
C ASN A 255 -2.94 -3.31 -11.73
N LEU A 256 -3.46 -3.61 -12.92
CA LEU A 256 -4.88 -3.75 -13.21
C LEU A 256 -5.35 -5.18 -12.92
N VAL A 257 -6.44 -5.27 -12.16
CA VAL A 257 -7.20 -6.49 -11.85
C VAL A 257 -8.69 -6.14 -11.81
N GLN A 258 -9.53 -7.01 -11.24
CA GLN A 258 -10.97 -6.83 -11.24
C GLN A 258 -11.66 -7.34 -9.98
N THR A 259 -12.87 -6.86 -9.72
CA THR A 259 -13.75 -7.42 -8.67
C THR A 259 -14.45 -8.70 -9.15
N LEU A 260 -15.19 -9.36 -8.26
CA LEU A 260 -16.11 -10.46 -8.63
C LEU A 260 -17.17 -10.07 -9.67
N GLU A 261 -17.52 -8.78 -9.76
CA GLU A 261 -18.45 -8.24 -10.76
C GLU A 261 -17.74 -7.65 -11.99
N ASN A 262 -16.47 -8.01 -12.20
CA ASN A 262 -15.68 -7.56 -13.34
C ASN A 262 -15.54 -6.01 -13.40
N THR A 263 -15.59 -5.35 -12.24
CA THR A 263 -15.31 -3.91 -12.08
C THR A 263 -13.79 -3.71 -12.03
N PRO A 264 -13.21 -2.72 -12.74
CA PRO A 264 -11.77 -2.49 -12.75
C PRO A 264 -11.23 -2.05 -11.38
N VAL A 265 -10.07 -2.61 -11.00
CA VAL A 265 -9.37 -2.27 -9.76
C VAL A 265 -7.88 -2.14 -10.06
N ILE A 266 -7.24 -1.10 -9.50
CA ILE A 266 -5.80 -0.90 -9.53
C ILE A 266 -5.22 -1.23 -8.15
N ILE A 267 -4.33 -2.22 -8.08
CA ILE A 267 -3.57 -2.57 -6.86
C ILE A 267 -2.12 -2.15 -7.06
N HIS A 268 -1.59 -1.29 -6.18
CA HIS A 268 -0.19 -0.88 -6.31
C HIS A 268 0.38 -0.27 -5.03
N GLY A 269 1.49 -0.85 -4.56
CA GLY A 269 2.17 -0.44 -3.34
C GLY A 269 1.37 -0.75 -2.08
N GLY A 270 2.04 -0.73 -0.93
CA GLY A 270 1.43 -1.13 0.34
C GLY A 270 2.29 -0.78 1.54
N PRO A 271 2.58 0.50 1.81
CA PRO A 271 3.38 0.90 2.94
C PRO A 271 2.60 0.70 4.24
N PHE A 272 3.34 0.56 5.34
CA PHE A 272 2.76 0.64 6.66
C PHE A 272 2.08 1.99 6.92
N ALA A 273 1.08 1.98 7.80
CA ALA A 273 0.29 3.16 8.17
C ALA A 273 0.70 3.77 9.52
N ASN A 274 1.64 3.15 10.24
CA ASN A 274 2.23 3.69 11.47
C ASN A 274 3.52 4.46 11.17
N ILE A 275 4.55 3.78 10.65
CA ILE A 275 5.87 4.38 10.30
C ILE A 275 5.88 5.07 8.92
N ALA A 276 4.82 4.88 8.13
CA ALA A 276 4.62 5.53 6.85
C ALA A 276 3.13 5.93 6.70
N HIS A 277 2.72 6.32 5.49
CA HIS A 277 1.43 6.96 5.23
C HIS A 277 0.27 6.01 4.91
N GLY A 278 0.52 4.70 4.78
CA GLY A 278 -0.57 3.71 4.74
C GLY A 278 -1.48 3.72 3.51
N CYS A 279 -1.09 4.33 2.39
CA CYS A 279 -1.91 4.44 1.19
C CYS A 279 -1.31 3.64 0.02
N ASN A 280 -2.11 3.28 -0.98
CA ASN A 280 -1.56 2.83 -2.27
C ASN A 280 -0.78 3.97 -2.95
N SER A 281 -0.11 3.64 -4.04
CA SER A 281 0.71 4.61 -4.77
C SER A 281 -0.05 5.83 -5.32
N MET A 282 0.66 6.96 -5.41
CA MET A 282 0.23 8.17 -6.11
C MET A 282 -0.14 7.88 -7.56
N LEU A 283 0.71 7.12 -8.26
CA LEU A 283 0.52 6.74 -9.66
C LEU A 283 -0.79 5.99 -9.89
N ALA A 284 -1.12 5.00 -9.04
CA ALA A 284 -2.38 4.27 -9.15
C ALA A 284 -3.59 5.18 -8.95
N THR A 285 -3.55 6.05 -7.95
CA THR A 285 -4.66 6.99 -7.68
C THR A 285 -4.84 7.98 -8.81
N LYS A 286 -3.76 8.61 -9.30
CA LYS A 286 -3.82 9.54 -10.43
C LYS A 286 -4.29 8.85 -11.72
N MET A 287 -3.86 7.61 -11.94
CA MET A 287 -4.27 6.85 -13.11
C MET A 287 -5.77 6.50 -13.05
N ALA A 288 -6.26 6.06 -11.91
CA ALA A 288 -7.70 5.86 -11.70
C ALA A 288 -8.48 7.17 -11.95
N LEU A 289 -8.01 8.30 -11.41
CA LEU A 289 -8.63 9.62 -11.58
C LEU A 289 -8.74 10.04 -13.05
N LYS A 290 -7.74 9.73 -13.88
CA LYS A 290 -7.78 10.02 -15.32
C LYS A 290 -8.68 9.06 -16.10
N LEU A 291 -8.88 7.83 -15.62
CA LEU A 291 -9.57 6.77 -16.36
C LEU A 291 -11.03 6.58 -15.95
N SER A 292 -11.49 7.20 -14.86
CA SER A 292 -12.86 7.04 -14.34
C SER A 292 -13.54 8.36 -13.98
N ASP A 293 -14.87 8.30 -13.84
CA ASP A 293 -15.64 9.41 -13.28
C ASP A 293 -15.53 9.45 -11.75
N TYR A 294 -15.32 8.28 -11.12
CA TYR A 294 -15.15 8.11 -9.68
C TYR A 294 -13.98 7.19 -9.36
N THR A 295 -13.04 7.66 -8.56
CA THR A 295 -11.95 6.86 -7.99
C THR A 295 -12.23 6.65 -6.52
N ILE A 296 -12.40 5.40 -6.12
CA ILE A 296 -12.57 5.03 -4.72
C ILE A 296 -11.24 4.50 -4.22
N THR A 297 -10.74 5.02 -3.10
CA THR A 297 -9.50 4.56 -2.51
C THR A 297 -9.59 4.50 -0.99
N GLU A 298 -8.56 3.97 -0.33
CA GLU A 298 -8.54 3.82 1.12
C GLU A 298 -7.15 4.11 1.70
N ALA A 299 -7.13 4.36 3.00
CA ALA A 299 -5.91 4.46 3.81
C ALA A 299 -5.92 3.45 4.96
N GLY A 300 -4.75 2.94 5.36
CA GLY A 300 -4.60 1.97 6.45
C GLY A 300 -4.96 2.53 7.83
N PHE A 301 -5.30 1.66 8.80
CA PHE A 301 -5.84 2.06 10.11
C PHE A 301 -7.12 2.92 10.02
N ALA A 302 -7.38 3.78 11.00
CA ALA A 302 -8.56 4.62 11.10
C ALA A 302 -8.31 6.04 10.61
N ALA A 303 -9.31 6.91 10.73
CA ALA A 303 -9.23 8.27 10.20
C ALA A 303 -8.17 9.15 10.90
N ASP A 304 -7.89 8.88 12.17
CA ASP A 304 -6.85 9.52 12.99
C ASP A 304 -5.41 9.27 12.51
N LEU A 305 -5.16 8.20 11.76
CA LEU A 305 -3.85 7.86 11.21
C LEU A 305 -3.86 7.80 9.69
N GLY A 306 -4.70 6.95 9.13
CA GLY A 306 -4.75 6.71 7.69
C GLY A 306 -5.26 7.91 6.92
N ALA A 307 -6.42 8.43 7.31
CA ALA A 307 -7.03 9.54 6.60
C ALA A 307 -6.21 10.82 6.79
N GLU A 308 -5.78 11.15 8.02
CA GLU A 308 -4.87 12.26 8.28
C GLU A 308 -3.63 12.20 7.36
N LYS A 309 -2.89 11.08 7.33
CA LYS A 309 -1.72 10.93 6.45
C LYS A 309 -2.08 10.95 4.96
N PHE A 310 -3.28 10.48 4.60
CA PHE A 310 -3.77 10.60 3.23
C PHE A 310 -3.93 12.08 2.84
N PHE A 311 -4.49 12.93 3.70
CA PHE A 311 -4.64 14.36 3.46
C PHE A 311 -3.30 15.11 3.55
N ASP A 312 -2.61 14.97 4.67
CA ASP A 312 -1.47 15.80 5.01
C ASP A 312 -0.16 15.40 4.34
N ILE A 313 -0.05 14.15 3.87
CA ILE A 313 1.11 13.67 3.14
C ILE A 313 0.74 13.41 1.67
N LYS A 314 -0.17 12.48 1.40
CA LYS A 314 -0.43 12.03 0.03
C LYS A 314 -1.08 13.14 -0.82
N CYS A 315 -2.19 13.72 -0.38
CA CYS A 315 -2.88 14.79 -1.10
C CYS A 315 -1.97 16.00 -1.29
N ARG A 316 -1.32 16.45 -0.20
CA ARG A 316 -0.37 17.57 -0.23
C ARG A 316 0.77 17.36 -1.23
N LYS A 317 1.39 16.18 -1.26
CA LYS A 317 2.50 15.87 -2.19
C LYS A 317 2.04 15.65 -3.62
N GLY A 318 0.86 15.06 -3.81
CA GLY A 318 0.33 14.70 -5.13
C GLY A 318 -0.50 15.76 -5.82
N GLY A 319 -0.88 16.83 -5.11
CA GLY A 319 -1.82 17.83 -5.63
C GLY A 319 -3.19 17.23 -5.95
N ILE A 320 -3.61 16.18 -5.23
CA ILE A 320 -4.94 15.56 -5.39
C ILE A 320 -5.84 15.99 -4.23
N THR A 321 -7.14 16.13 -4.46
CA THR A 321 -8.10 16.55 -3.42
C THR A 321 -9.32 15.64 -3.44
N PRO A 322 -9.65 14.96 -2.33
CA PRO A 322 -10.88 14.18 -2.24
C PRO A 322 -12.12 15.05 -2.38
N ASN A 323 -13.19 14.43 -2.87
CA ASN A 323 -14.51 15.04 -3.00
C ASN A 323 -15.50 14.54 -1.95
N ALA A 324 -15.22 13.38 -1.33
CA ALA A 324 -16.01 12.83 -0.24
C ALA A 324 -15.18 11.86 0.60
N VAL A 325 -15.60 11.66 1.85
CA VAL A 325 -15.05 10.67 2.77
C VAL A 325 -16.16 9.71 3.22
N VAL A 326 -15.88 8.42 3.18
CA VAL A 326 -16.71 7.36 3.76
C VAL A 326 -16.02 6.82 5.02
N ILE A 327 -16.70 6.84 6.17
CA ILE A 327 -16.16 6.33 7.44
C ILE A 327 -16.86 5.02 7.79
N VAL A 328 -16.17 3.91 7.59
CA VAL A 328 -16.71 2.58 7.87
C VAL A 328 -16.77 2.33 9.38
N ALA A 329 -17.94 1.93 9.86
CA ALA A 329 -18.18 1.52 11.24
C ALA A 329 -19.05 0.25 11.28
N THR A 330 -18.93 -0.53 12.36
CA THR A 330 -19.83 -1.66 12.63
C THR A 330 -20.38 -1.57 14.05
N VAL A 331 -21.62 -2.03 14.25
CA VAL A 331 -22.24 -2.09 15.58
C VAL A 331 -21.39 -2.89 16.57
N LYS A 332 -20.73 -3.97 16.12
CA LYS A 332 -19.84 -4.78 16.98
C LYS A 332 -18.61 -4.00 17.42
N ALA A 333 -17.95 -3.29 16.51
CA ALA A 333 -16.78 -2.48 16.81
C ALA A 333 -17.12 -1.30 17.73
N LEU A 334 -18.25 -0.62 17.51
CA LEU A 334 -18.70 0.45 18.41
C LEU A 334 -19.03 -0.08 19.81
N LYS A 335 -19.71 -1.23 19.94
CA LYS A 335 -19.93 -1.83 21.27
C LYS A 335 -18.62 -2.15 22.01
N LEU A 336 -17.55 -2.56 21.30
CA LEU A 336 -16.22 -2.72 21.90
C LEU A 336 -15.65 -1.41 22.42
N HIS A 337 -15.76 -0.33 21.65
CA HIS A 337 -15.35 1.01 22.10
C HIS A 337 -16.14 1.48 23.32
N GLY A 338 -17.39 1.06 23.46
CA GLY A 338 -18.20 1.28 24.67
C GLY A 338 -17.90 0.35 25.86
N GLY A 339 -16.85 -0.49 25.76
CA GLY A 339 -16.40 -1.37 26.85
C GLY A 339 -17.08 -2.74 26.91
N MET A 340 -17.82 -3.16 25.88
CA MET A 340 -18.44 -4.49 25.83
C MET A 340 -17.36 -5.59 25.73
N ASP A 341 -17.58 -6.72 26.40
CA ASP A 341 -16.72 -7.90 26.24
C ASP A 341 -16.78 -8.42 24.79
N SER A 342 -15.60 -8.59 24.19
CA SER A 342 -15.40 -9.17 22.86
C SER A 342 -16.12 -10.51 22.63
N LYS A 343 -16.34 -11.31 23.68
CA LYS A 343 -17.03 -12.60 23.59
C LYS A 343 -18.55 -12.46 23.46
N LYS A 344 -19.12 -11.32 23.86
CA LYS A 344 -20.57 -11.08 23.91
C LYS A 344 -21.10 -10.21 22.78
N LEU A 345 -20.28 -9.88 21.79
CA LEU A 345 -20.63 -8.92 20.72
C LEU A 345 -21.84 -9.28 19.84
N LYS A 346 -22.35 -10.51 19.93
CA LYS A 346 -23.59 -10.90 19.25
C LYS A 346 -24.86 -10.43 19.98
N GLU A 347 -24.76 -10.18 21.28
CA GLU A 347 -25.87 -9.72 22.11
C GLU A 347 -26.16 -8.24 21.85
N GLU A 348 -27.43 -7.86 21.89
CA GLU A 348 -27.82 -6.45 21.84
C GLU A 348 -27.36 -5.73 23.11
N ASN A 349 -26.78 -4.54 22.94
CA ASN A 349 -26.42 -3.67 24.05
C ASN A 349 -26.38 -2.21 23.57
N LEU A 350 -27.49 -1.50 23.75
CA LEU A 350 -27.65 -0.11 23.31
C LEU A 350 -26.82 0.85 24.15
N GLU A 351 -26.58 0.55 25.44
CA GLU A 351 -25.76 1.39 26.31
C GLU A 351 -24.29 1.39 25.86
N ALA A 352 -23.72 0.22 25.61
CA ALA A 352 -22.36 0.10 25.08
C ALA A 352 -22.25 0.70 23.67
N LEU A 353 -23.26 0.53 22.81
CA LEU A 353 -23.28 1.17 21.51
C LEU A 353 -23.27 2.71 21.64
N THR A 354 -24.10 3.26 22.53
CA THR A 354 -24.19 4.72 22.77
C THR A 354 -22.85 5.28 23.24
N LYS A 355 -22.19 4.63 24.20
CA LYS A 355 -20.83 5.03 24.66
C LYS A 355 -19.80 4.91 23.54
N GLY A 356 -19.88 3.87 22.72
CA GLY A 356 -18.94 3.61 21.63
C GLY A 356 -19.08 4.56 20.43
N ILE A 357 -20.25 5.14 20.21
CA ILE A 357 -20.52 6.11 19.14
C ILE A 357 -19.60 7.34 19.26
N GLU A 358 -19.15 7.70 20.46
CA GLU A 358 -18.20 8.81 20.67
C GLU A 358 -16.91 8.65 19.82
N ASN A 359 -16.46 7.40 19.59
CA ASN A 359 -15.33 7.14 18.69
C ASN A 359 -15.64 7.56 17.25
N LEU A 360 -16.83 7.19 16.75
CA LEU A 360 -17.27 7.55 15.40
C LEU A 360 -17.50 9.06 15.29
N ASP A 361 -18.16 9.68 16.28
CA ASP A 361 -18.41 11.12 16.31
C ASP A 361 -17.11 11.91 16.19
N LYS A 362 -16.06 11.48 16.90
CA LYS A 362 -14.76 12.13 16.80
C LYS A 362 -14.13 11.98 15.41
N HIS A 363 -14.24 10.82 14.79
CA HIS A 363 -13.75 10.63 13.41
C HIS A 363 -14.56 11.46 12.40
N ILE A 364 -15.87 11.60 12.58
CA ILE A 364 -16.71 12.49 11.75
C ILE A 364 -16.27 13.95 11.91
N GLU A 365 -16.08 14.43 13.14
CA GLU A 365 -15.61 15.78 13.43
C GLU A 365 -14.26 16.05 12.75
N ASN A 366 -13.30 15.13 12.90
CA ASN A 366 -11.97 15.24 12.29
C ASN A 366 -12.04 15.25 10.75
N MET A 367 -12.90 14.45 10.13
CA MET A 367 -13.03 14.45 8.66
C MET A 367 -13.74 15.71 8.15
N LYS A 368 -14.71 16.25 8.90
CA LYS A 368 -15.35 17.53 8.59
C LYS A 368 -14.40 18.72 8.71
N SER A 369 -13.38 18.67 9.58
CA SER A 369 -12.41 19.75 9.70
C SER A 369 -11.53 19.93 8.45
N PHE A 370 -11.44 18.92 7.58
CA PHE A 370 -10.82 19.05 6.25
C PHE A 370 -11.73 19.70 5.20
N GLY A 371 -12.95 20.13 5.57
CA GLY A 371 -13.88 20.82 4.68
C GLY A 371 -14.56 19.90 3.64
N LEU A 372 -14.63 18.60 3.91
CA LEU A 372 -15.15 17.60 2.99
C LEU A 372 -16.49 17.02 3.44
N PRO A 373 -17.38 16.61 2.52
CA PRO A 373 -18.57 15.89 2.87
C PRO A 373 -18.22 14.49 3.39
N VAL A 374 -18.87 14.09 4.48
CA VAL A 374 -18.64 12.82 5.19
C VAL A 374 -19.92 12.00 5.15
N VAL A 375 -19.78 10.71 4.84
CA VAL A 375 -20.83 9.69 4.91
C VAL A 375 -20.30 8.54 5.79
N VAL A 376 -21.17 7.95 6.61
CA VAL A 376 -20.84 6.77 7.44
C VAL A 376 -21.38 5.52 6.78
#